data_AF-A0A9P5X3E3-F1
#
_entry.id   AF-A0A9P5X3E3-F1
#
_cell.length_a   1.000
_cell.length_b   1.000
_cell.length_c   1.000
_cell.angle_alpha   90.00
_cell.angle_beta   90.00
_cell.angle_gamma   90.00
#
_symmetry.space_group_name_H-M   'P 1'
#
loop_
_entity.id
_entity.type
_entity.pdbx_description
1 polymer ?
#
loop_
_entity_poly.entity_id
_entity_poly.type
_entity_poly.pdbx_seq_one_letter_code
_entity_poly.pdbx_strand_id
1 'polypeptide(L)' 'ETRFVEREDDSQTLWEVLEIVAERKDQYRVRWAGVDPETGKPWPLDWVPKEDCTDPLVITWK' A
#
# COMPACT_ATOMS: atom_id res chain seq x y z
N GLU A 1 18.28 1.34 11.29
CA GLU A 1 17.67 0.33 10.41
C GLU A 1 16.50 -0.29 11.16
N THR A 2 15.29 0.26 11.01
CA THR A 2 14.08 -0.26 11.66
C THR A 2 13.47 -1.31 10.74
N ARG A 3 13.86 -2.57 11.01
CA ARG A 3 13.43 -3.78 10.32
C ARG A 3 11.99 -4.12 10.75
N PHE A 4 11.10 -4.28 9.80
CA PHE A 4 9.72 -4.75 10.01
C PHE A 4 9.74 -6.03 10.86
N VAL A 5 8.89 -6.10 11.89
CA VAL A 5 8.71 -7.28 12.76
C VAL A 5 7.44 -7.99 12.34
N GLU A 6 7.60 -9.11 11.65
CA GLU A 6 6.51 -10.02 11.29
C GLU A 6 5.98 -10.69 12.57
N ARG A 7 4.68 -10.54 12.87
CA ARG A 7 4.01 -11.19 14.02
C ARG A 7 3.16 -12.36 13.52
N GLU A 8 3.33 -13.53 14.12
CA GLU A 8 2.80 -14.84 13.68
C GLU A 8 1.26 -15.03 13.72
N ASP A 9 0.48 -14.12 14.30
CA ASP A 9 -1.00 -14.27 14.42
C ASP A 9 -1.79 -13.24 13.60
N ASP A 10 -1.08 -12.46 12.79
CA ASP A 10 -1.65 -11.41 11.98
C ASP A 10 -1.40 -11.87 10.56
N SER A 11 -2.45 -12.33 9.87
CA SER A 11 -2.40 -12.61 8.43
C SER A 11 -2.24 -11.28 7.69
N GLN A 12 -1.10 -10.62 7.92
CA GLN A 12 -0.69 -9.35 7.32
C GLN A 12 -0.46 -9.67 5.87
N THR A 13 -1.54 -9.65 5.10
CA THR A 13 -1.48 -9.88 3.68
C THR A 13 -0.87 -8.61 3.12
N LEU A 14 0.45 -8.64 2.96
CA LEU A 14 1.21 -7.56 2.36
C LEU A 14 0.89 -7.58 0.87
N TRP A 15 0.15 -6.58 0.42
CA TRP A 15 -0.19 -6.40 -0.98
C TRP A 15 0.78 -5.41 -1.62
N GLU A 16 1.21 -5.71 -2.84
CA GLU A 16 2.07 -4.79 -3.59
C GLU A 16 1.27 -3.56 -4.04
N VAL A 17 1.84 -2.37 -3.87
CA VAL A 17 1.29 -1.11 -4.37
C VAL A 17 1.90 -0.82 -5.74
N LEU A 18 1.04 -0.58 -6.74
CA LEU A 18 1.42 -0.26 -8.11
C LEU A 18 1.92 1.19 -8.23
N GLU A 19 1.17 2.14 -7.65
CA GLU A 19 1.55 3.56 -7.64
C GLU A 19 0.79 4.32 -6.54
N ILE A 20 1.37 5.40 -6.05
CA ILE A 20 0.65 6.40 -5.24
C ILE A 20 -0.04 7.35 -6.22
N VAL A 21 -1.36 7.49 -6.12
CA VAL A 21 -2.13 8.37 -7.00
C VAL A 21 -2.44 9.72 -6.38
N ALA A 22 -2.39 9.81 -5.05
CA ALA A 22 -2.63 11.07 -4.34
C ALA A 22 -1.98 11.05 -2.95
N GLU A 23 -1.62 12.24 -2.47
CA GLU A 23 -1.12 12.49 -1.13
C GLU A 23 -2.13 13.36 -0.35
N ARG A 24 -2.34 13.03 0.91
CA ARG A 24 -2.97 13.90 1.91
C ARG A 24 -2.07 14.00 3.15
N LYS A 25 -2.46 14.88 4.08
CA LYS A 25 -1.71 15.25 5.28
C LYS A 25 -1.01 14.05 5.95
N ASP A 26 -1.77 13.00 6.27
CA ASP A 26 -1.31 11.81 6.99
C ASP A 26 -1.64 10.48 6.27
N GLN A 27 -2.06 10.53 5.00
CA GLN A 27 -2.44 9.34 4.23
C GLN A 27 -1.99 9.43 2.78
N TYR A 28 -1.64 8.29 2.19
CA TYR A 28 -1.42 8.14 0.76
C TYR A 28 -2.56 7.36 0.14
N ARG A 29 -3.02 7.83 -1.01
CA ARG A 29 -3.93 7.07 -1.84
C ARG A 29 -3.11 6.18 -2.75
N VAL A 30 -3.20 4.88 -2.54
CA VAL A 30 -2.46 3.89 -3.30
C VAL A 30 -3.36 3.19 -4.30
N ARG A 31 -2.76 2.79 -5.41
CA ARG A 31 -3.33 1.84 -6.34
C ARG A 31 -2.68 0.50 -6.09
N TRP A 32 -3.44 -0.49 -5.65
CA TRP A 32 -2.91 -1.84 -5.46
C TRP A 32 -2.54 -2.47 -6.79
N ALA A 33 -1.47 -3.25 -6.78
CA ALA A 33 -1.07 -4.07 -7.90
C ALA A 33 -1.98 -5.30 -8.02
N GLY A 34 -2.26 -5.68 -9.26
CA GLY A 34 -3.15 -6.79 -9.57
C GLY A 34 -4.60 -6.39 -9.82
N VAL A 35 -5.43 -7.40 -9.98
CA VAL A 35 -6.86 -7.27 -10.23
C VAL A 35 -7.62 -8.00 -9.14
N ASP A 36 -8.73 -7.41 -8.73
CA ASP A 36 -9.66 -8.01 -7.81
C ASP A 36 -10.29 -9.24 -8.50
N PRO A 37 -10.10 -10.46 -7.95
CA PRO A 37 -10.60 -11.68 -8.58
C PRO A 37 -12.13 -11.78 -8.55
N GLU A 38 -12.79 -11.01 -7.69
CA GLU A 38 -14.26 -10.98 -7.57
C GLU A 38 -14.91 -10.14 -8.68
N THR A 39 -14.33 -8.98 -8.98
CA THR A 39 -14.86 -8.04 -9.97
C THR A 39 -14.15 -8.09 -11.33
N GLY A 40 -12.99 -8.74 -11.41
CA GLY A 40 -12.13 -8.79 -12.59
C GLY A 40 -11.54 -7.43 -12.99
N LYS A 41 -11.54 -6.46 -12.07
CA LYS A 41 -11.08 -5.09 -12.30
C LYS A 41 -9.86 -4.78 -11.45
N PRO A 42 -9.04 -3.79 -11.81
CA PRO A 42 -7.99 -3.32 -10.90
C PRO A 42 -8.61 -2.93 -9.57
N TRP A 43 -7.90 -3.25 -8.48
CA TRP A 43 -8.33 -2.92 -7.13
C TRP A 43 -8.67 -1.44 -6.99
N PRO A 44 -9.71 -1.10 -6.20
CA PRO A 44 -10.06 0.28 -5.94
C PRO A 44 -8.90 1.00 -5.25
N LEU A 45 -8.81 2.30 -5.52
CA LEU A 45 -7.82 3.17 -4.91
C LEU A 45 -8.17 3.40 -3.44
N ASP A 46 -7.31 2.96 -2.54
CA ASP A 46 -7.55 3.03 -1.09
C ASP A 46 -6.62 4.04 -0.41
N TRP A 47 -7.07 4.58 0.73
CA TRP A 47 -6.31 5.55 1.51
C TRP A 47 -5.64 4.84 2.68
N VAL A 48 -4.35 4.58 2.53
CA VAL A 48 -3.52 3.99 3.57
C VAL A 48 -2.77 5.07 4.35
N PRO A 49 -2.62 4.91 5.68
CA PRO A 49 -1.83 5.83 6.47
C PRO A 49 -0.37 5.81 6.01
N LYS A 50 0.33 6.93 6.15
CA LYS A 50 1.74 7.04 5.71
C LYS A 50 2.65 6.01 6.39
N GLU A 51 2.29 5.59 7.60
CA GLU A 51 3.01 4.57 8.37
C GLU A 51 2.93 3.17 7.72
N ASP A 52 1.91 2.93 6.90
CA ASP A 52 1.69 1.65 6.20
C ASP A 52 2.36 1.64 4.81
N CYS A 53 2.58 2.83 4.23
CA CYS A 53 3.38 2.97 3.01
C CYS A 53 4.88 2.93 3.34
N THR A 54 5.62 2.06 2.65
CA THR A 54 7.08 2.04 2.79
C THR A 54 7.70 3.33 2.24
N ASP A 55 8.62 3.93 2.99
CA ASP A 55 9.39 5.11 2.58
C ASP A 55 9.95 5.03 1.14
N PRO A 56 10.55 3.92 0.67
CA PRO A 56 11.06 3.81 -0.70
C PRO A 56 9.97 3.96 -1.78
N LEU A 57 8.74 3.53 -1.51
CA LEU A 57 7.62 3.66 -2.46
C LEU A 57 7.26 5.14 -2.66
N VAL A 58 7.19 5.89 -1.56
CA VAL A 58 6.91 7.33 -1.57
C VAL A 58 8.04 8.11 -2.23
N ILE A 59 9.29 7.72 -1.97
CA ILE A 59 10.48 8.33 -2.59
C ILE A 59 10.48 8.07 -4.10
N THR A 60 10.15 6.85 -4.54
CA THR A 60 10.10 6.49 -5.97
C THR A 60 9.01 7.25 -6.73
N TRP A 61 7.93 7.63 -6.03
CA TRP A 61 6.84 8.41 -6.60
C TRP A 61 7.18 9.91 -6.78
N LYS A 62 8.06 10.47 -5.95
CA LYS A 62 8.43 11.89 -5.98
C LYS A 62 9.58 12.20 -6.94
#